data_AF-A0A9X1YHQ1-F1
#
_entry.id   AF-A0A9X1YHQ1-F1
#
_cell.length_a   1.000
_cell.length_b   1.000
_cell.length_c   1.000
_cell.angle_alpha   90.00
_cell.angle_beta   90.00
_cell.angle_gamma   90.00
#
_symmetry.space_group_name_H-M   'P 1'
#
loop_
_entity.id
_entity.type
_entity.pdbx_description
1 polymer ?
#
loop_
_entity_poly.entity_id
_entity_poly.type
_entity_poly.pdbx_seq_one_letter_code
_entity_poly.pdbx_strand_id
1 'polypeptide(L)'
;MHPALESALQDVEPLIAARGWQRPKPPTINAAQRLLQLVEKLPRQPAVQVEPEGTISFEWEAAELGWLTLTVDDQGQLTHSAVIGEDEFTQAEAFGDALPDWAATLLQRLLAAGH
;
A
#
# COMPACT_ATOMS: atom_id res chain seq x y z
N MET A 1 -7.52 7.92 12.88
CA MET A 1 -7.31 7.08 11.69
C MET A 1 -7.06 8.01 10.51
N HIS A 2 -6.20 7.64 9.55
CA HIS A 2 -5.91 8.45 8.37
C HIS A 2 -7.14 8.49 7.45
N PRO A 3 -7.52 9.66 6.89
CA PRO A 3 -8.76 9.79 6.12
C PRO A 3 -8.82 8.87 4.89
N ALA A 4 -7.71 8.65 4.19
CA ALA A 4 -7.67 7.72 3.05
C ALA A 4 -7.96 6.27 3.46
N LEU A 5 -7.48 5.84 4.64
CA LEU A 5 -7.76 4.50 5.16
C LEU A 5 -9.22 4.39 5.61
N GLU A 6 -9.77 5.44 6.22
CA GLU A 6 -11.19 5.45 6.59
C GLU A 6 -12.11 5.36 5.37
N SER A 7 -11.80 6.10 4.29
CA SER A 7 -12.53 6.00 3.02
C SER A 7 -12.47 4.59 2.45
N ALA A 8 -11.27 4.01 2.34
CA ALA A 8 -11.10 2.65 1.79
C ALA A 8 -11.87 1.60 2.60
N LEU A 9 -11.92 1.73 3.93
CA LEU A 9 -12.71 0.85 4.80
C LEU A 9 -14.22 1.06 4.65
N GLN A 10 -14.69 2.26 4.30
CA GLN A 10 -16.10 2.50 4.01
C GLN A 10 -16.49 1.96 2.63
N ASP A 11 -15.62 2.13 1.63
CA ASP A 11 -15.84 1.71 0.25
C ASP A 11 -15.93 0.18 0.12
N VAL A 12 -15.24 -0.57 0.99
CA VAL A 12 -15.25 -2.04 0.97
C VAL A 12 -16.51 -2.67 1.59
N GLU A 13 -17.20 -1.99 2.51
CA GLU A 13 -18.36 -2.54 3.21
C GLU A 13 -19.47 -3.08 2.27
N PRO A 14 -19.90 -2.38 1.20
CA PRO A 14 -20.85 -2.95 0.25
C PRO A 14 -20.29 -4.16 -0.51
N LEU A 15 -18.98 -4.22 -0.75
CA LEU A 15 -18.33 -5.33 -1.46
C LEU A 15 -18.26 -6.59 -0.58
N ILE A 16 -18.06 -6.43 0.73
CA ILE A 16 -18.15 -7.53 1.71
C ILE A 16 -19.56 -8.15 1.65
N ALA A 17 -20.60 -7.32 1.70
CA ALA A 17 -21.98 -7.79 1.68
C ALA A 17 -22.39 -8.41 0.34
N ALA A 18 -21.98 -7.82 -0.79
CA ALA A 18 -22.45 -8.22 -2.12
C ALA A 18 -21.59 -9.32 -2.77
N ARG A 19 -20.29 -9.36 -2.49
CA ARG A 19 -19.31 -10.22 -3.18
C ARG A 19 -18.57 -11.17 -2.26
N GLY A 20 -18.85 -11.15 -0.95
CA GLY A 20 -18.18 -12.02 0.02
C GLY A 20 -16.70 -11.69 0.23
N TRP A 21 -16.30 -10.44 -0.04
CA TRP A 21 -14.95 -9.97 0.29
C TRP A 21 -14.67 -10.10 1.78
N GLN A 22 -13.41 -10.27 2.14
CA GLN A 22 -13.01 -10.35 3.53
C GLN A 22 -12.82 -8.96 4.12
N ARG A 23 -13.30 -8.77 5.35
CA ARG A 23 -13.02 -7.55 6.11
C ARG A 23 -11.55 -7.56 6.56
N PRO A 24 -10.80 -6.46 6.37
CA PRO A 24 -9.46 -6.33 6.92
C PRO A 24 -9.44 -6.56 8.43
N LYS A 25 -8.48 -7.36 8.88
CA LYS A 25 -8.34 -7.66 10.31
C LYS A 25 -7.68 -6.48 11.03
N PRO A 26 -7.88 -6.34 12.36
CA PRO A 26 -7.25 -5.26 13.12
C PRO A 26 -5.73 -5.14 12.96
N PRO A 27 -4.93 -6.24 12.90
CA PRO A 27 -3.49 -6.14 12.62
C PRO A 27 -3.18 -5.47 11.28
N THR A 28 -3.92 -5.83 10.22
CA THR A 28 -3.78 -5.24 8.88
C THR A 28 -4.13 -3.75 8.88
N ILE A 29 -5.21 -3.35 9.57
CA ILE A 29 -5.61 -1.94 9.69
C ILE A 29 -4.54 -1.14 10.46
N ASN A 30 -3.98 -1.71 11.53
CA ASN A 30 -2.93 -1.05 12.29
C ASN A 30 -1.63 -0.91 11.48
N ALA A 31 -1.26 -1.93 10.71
CA ALA A 31 -0.12 -1.87 9.79
C ALA A 31 -0.34 -0.82 8.70
N ALA A 32 -1.52 -0.81 8.06
CA ALA A 32 -1.92 0.19 7.09
C ALA A 32 -1.83 1.63 7.64
N GLN A 33 -2.35 1.85 8.85
CA GLN A 33 -2.28 3.13 9.52
C GLN A 33 -0.83 3.58 9.77
N ARG A 34 0.05 2.66 10.15
CA ARG A 34 1.47 2.92 10.39
C ARG A 34 2.20 3.26 9.09
N LEU A 35 1.95 2.50 8.03
CA LEU A 35 2.54 2.77 6.72
C LEU A 35 2.18 4.18 6.25
N LEU A 36 0.91 4.60 6.40
CA LEU A 36 0.48 5.96 6.07
C LEU A 36 1.21 7.04 6.89
N GLN A 37 1.50 6.79 8.16
CA GLN A 37 2.28 7.72 8.98
C GLN A 37 3.74 7.82 8.51
N LEU A 38 4.34 6.71 8.06
CA LEU A 38 5.70 6.69 7.55
C LEU A 38 5.84 7.45 6.22
N VAL A 39 4.80 7.43 5.39
CA VAL A 39 4.79 8.06 4.06
C VAL A 39 4.05 9.40 4.01
N GLU A 40 3.53 9.91 5.13
CA GLU A 40 2.74 11.14 5.22
C GLU A 40 3.46 12.37 4.64
N LYS A 41 4.79 12.41 4.76
CA LYS A 41 5.63 13.52 4.30
C LYS A 41 6.06 13.41 2.84
N LEU A 42 5.69 12.34 2.14
CA LEU A 42 6.01 12.18 0.73
C LEU A 42 5.21 13.19 -0.12
N PRO A 43 5.79 13.70 -1.21
CA PRO A 43 5.13 14.70 -2.07
C PRO A 43 3.86 14.15 -2.75
N ARG A 44 3.75 12.83 -2.90
CA ARG A 44 2.59 12.13 -3.43
C ARG A 44 2.09 11.10 -2.43
N GLN A 45 0.80 11.17 -2.13
CA GLN A 45 0.11 10.21 -1.29
C GLN A 45 -0.35 9.01 -2.12
N PRO A 46 -0.38 7.80 -1.55
CA PRO A 46 -0.88 6.63 -2.25
C PRO A 46 -2.40 6.64 -2.40
N ALA A 47 -2.90 6.00 -3.45
CA ALA A 47 -4.25 5.48 -3.47
C ALA A 47 -4.33 4.28 -2.51
N VAL A 48 -5.27 4.31 -1.57
CA VAL A 48 -5.45 3.25 -0.57
C VAL A 48 -6.66 2.43 -0.95
N GLN A 49 -6.51 1.12 -1.04
CA GLN A 49 -7.59 0.20 -1.41
C GLN A 49 -7.59 -1.02 -0.50
N VAL A 50 -8.78 -1.58 -0.26
CA VAL A 50 -8.93 -2.87 0.39
C VAL A 50 -9.07 -3.92 -0.70
N GLU A 51 -8.32 -5.01 -0.57
CA GLU A 51 -8.34 -6.12 -1.52
C GLU A 51 -9.37 -7.19 -1.11
N PRO A 52 -9.79 -8.09 -2.02
CA PRO A 52 -10.78 -9.13 -1.73
C PRO A 52 -10.44 -10.03 -0.54
N GLU A 53 -9.15 -10.27 -0.30
CA GLU A 53 -8.63 -11.12 0.77
C GLU A 53 -8.53 -10.39 2.12
N GLY A 54 -8.92 -9.11 2.18
CA GLY A 54 -8.85 -8.29 3.39
C GLY A 54 -7.46 -7.73 3.65
N THR A 55 -6.54 -7.82 2.69
CA THR A 55 -5.28 -7.04 2.69
C THR A 55 -5.56 -5.59 2.28
N ILE A 56 -4.61 -4.69 2.53
CA ILE A 56 -4.73 -3.27 2.17
C ILE A 56 -3.56 -2.90 1.27
N SER A 57 -3.85 -2.38 0.09
CA SER A 57 -2.88 -1.95 -0.91
C SER A 57 -2.74 -0.42 -0.92
N PHE A 58 -1.54 0.02 -1.28
CA PHE A 58 -1.11 1.41 -1.34
C PHE A 58 -0.40 1.61 -2.68
N GLU A 59 -1.04 2.31 -3.61
CA GLU A 59 -0.53 2.50 -4.95
C GLU A 59 -0.05 3.93 -5.17
N TRP A 60 1.20 4.08 -5.63
CA TRP A 60 1.74 5.31 -6.17
C TRP A 60 1.88 5.14 -7.68
N GLU A 61 1.21 6.00 -8.44
CA GLU A 61 1.37 6.07 -9.90
C GLU A 61 2.26 7.27 -10.26
N ALA A 62 3.17 7.10 -11.21
CA ALA A 62 4.03 8.15 -11.78
C ALA A 62 3.81 8.33 -13.28
N ALA A 63 2.54 8.32 -13.72
CA ALA A 63 2.15 8.39 -15.12
C ALA A 63 2.92 7.36 -15.97
N GLU A 64 3.54 7.78 -17.08
CA GLU A 64 4.27 6.88 -17.99
C GLU A 64 5.56 6.28 -17.39
N LEU A 65 5.98 6.74 -16.21
CA LEU A 65 7.27 6.36 -15.62
C LEU A 65 7.17 5.11 -14.74
N GLY A 66 5.95 4.71 -14.36
CA GLY A 66 5.73 3.49 -13.61
C GLY A 66 4.75 3.63 -12.45
N TRP A 67 4.67 2.57 -11.66
CA TRP A 67 3.84 2.47 -10.47
C TRP A 67 4.53 1.62 -9.40
N LEU A 68 4.11 1.82 -8.15
CA LEU A 68 4.50 1.02 -7.00
C LEU A 68 3.26 0.72 -6.17
N THR A 69 3.04 -0.56 -5.89
CA THR A 69 2.02 -1.04 -4.97
C THR A 69 2.69 -1.68 -3.77
N LEU A 70 2.36 -1.19 -2.59
CA LEU A 70 2.70 -1.81 -1.32
C LEU A 70 1.45 -2.44 -0.72
N THR A 71 1.52 -3.70 -0.31
CA THR A 71 0.38 -4.42 0.27
C THR A 71 0.74 -4.92 1.66
N VAL A 72 -0.07 -4.58 2.65
CA VAL A 72 0.04 -5.10 4.02
C VAL A 72 -0.98 -6.22 4.24
N ASP A 73 -0.52 -7.29 4.88
CA ASP A 73 -1.36 -8.45 5.25
C ASP A 73 -1.58 -8.56 6.76
N ASP A 74 -2.24 -9.63 7.21
CA ASP A 74 -2.45 -9.92 8.63
C ASP A 74 -1.30 -10.70 9.28
N GLN A 75 -0.27 -11.08 8.52
CA GLN A 75 0.93 -11.77 8.97
C GLN A 75 2.07 -10.79 9.32
N GLY A 76 1.86 -9.49 9.08
CA GLY A 76 2.88 -8.46 9.31
C GLY A 76 3.92 -8.42 8.21
N GLN A 77 3.56 -8.81 6.99
CA GLN A 77 4.41 -8.63 5.82
C GLN A 77 3.99 -7.39 5.01
N LEU A 78 4.98 -6.80 4.35
CA LEU A 78 4.82 -5.80 3.32
C LEU A 78 5.26 -6.42 1.99
N THR A 79 4.30 -6.61 1.09
CA THR A 79 4.59 -7.04 -0.28
C THR A 79 4.75 -5.81 -1.16
N HIS A 80 5.80 -5.80 -1.97
CA HIS A 80 6.13 -4.76 -2.92
C HIS A 80 5.91 -5.32 -4.32
N SER A 81 5.23 -4.56 -5.16
CA SER A 81 5.11 -4.81 -6.60
C SER A 81 5.31 -3.49 -7.32
N ALA A 82 6.25 -3.42 -8.26
CA ALA A 82 6.56 -2.17 -8.93
C ALA A 82 7.00 -2.41 -10.37
N VAL A 83 6.62 -1.48 -11.24
CA VAL A 83 7.20 -1.33 -12.57
C VAL A 83 7.72 0.10 -12.66
N ILE A 84 9.01 0.27 -12.96
CA ILE A 84 9.64 1.60 -13.08
C ILE A 84 10.50 1.59 -14.34
N GLY A 85 10.09 2.32 -15.38
CA GLY A 85 10.69 2.19 -16.70
C GLY A 85 10.51 0.77 -17.27
N GLU A 86 11.62 0.11 -17.60
CA GLU A 86 11.64 -1.28 -18.11
C GLU A 86 11.85 -2.32 -16.99
N ASP A 87 12.09 -1.88 -15.76
CA ASP A 87 12.37 -2.77 -14.63
C ASP A 87 11.06 -3.18 -13.92
N GLU A 88 10.94 -4.48 -13.59
CA GLU A 88 9.87 -5.02 -12.74
C GLU A 88 10.46 -5.56 -11.42
N PHE A 89 9.83 -5.23 -10.30
CA PHE A 89 10.24 -5.64 -8.96
C PHE A 89 9.08 -6.29 -8.22
N THR A 90 9.31 -7.46 -7.63
CA THR A 90 8.38 -8.08 -6.68
C THR A 90 9.17 -8.66 -5.51
N GLN A 91 8.81 -8.26 -4.28
CA GLN A 91 9.47 -8.76 -3.07
C GLN A 91 8.54 -8.63 -1.86
N ALA A 92 8.61 -9.55 -0.91
CA ALA A 92 7.95 -9.41 0.39
C ALA A 92 8.99 -9.29 1.51
N GLU A 93 8.72 -8.43 2.49
CA GLU A 93 9.58 -8.23 3.65
C GLU A 93 8.76 -8.13 4.93
N ALA A 94 9.38 -8.42 6.07
CA ALA A 94 8.76 -8.23 7.37
C ALA A 94 8.51 -6.74 7.62
N PHE A 95 7.30 -6.40 8.07
CA PHE A 95 6.90 -5.02 8.33
C PHE A 95 6.81 -4.75 9.83
N GLY A 96 7.79 -3.99 10.32
CA GLY A 96 7.90 -3.59 11.72
C GLY A 96 7.42 -2.16 11.95
N ASP A 97 8.21 -1.40 12.71
CA ASP A 97 7.91 -0.01 13.05
C ASP A 97 8.46 1.00 12.03
N ALA A 98 9.34 0.57 11.13
CA ALA A 98 9.94 1.37 10.09
C ALA A 98 9.63 0.80 8.70
N LEU A 99 9.76 1.64 7.67
CA LEU A 99 9.63 1.23 6.29
C LEU A 99 10.82 0.30 5.94
N PRO A 100 10.58 -0.89 5.38
CA PRO A 100 11.65 -1.78 4.93
C PRO A 100 12.56 -1.10 3.89
N ASP A 101 13.83 -1.48 3.87
CA ASP A 101 14.85 -0.83 3.02
C ASP A 101 14.47 -0.88 1.53
N TRP A 102 13.86 -1.98 1.08
CA TRP A 102 13.46 -2.11 -0.31
C TRP A 102 12.24 -1.25 -0.66
N ALA A 103 11.21 -1.22 0.20
CA ALA A 103 10.10 -0.27 0.07
C ALA A 103 10.60 1.17 -0.05
N ALA A 104 11.52 1.57 0.83
CA ALA A 104 12.10 2.91 0.82
C ALA A 104 12.82 3.21 -0.50
N THR A 105 13.60 2.23 -0.98
CA THR A 105 14.34 2.34 -2.25
C THR A 105 13.39 2.51 -3.44
N LEU A 106 12.35 1.68 -3.53
CA LEU A 106 11.39 1.74 -4.63
C LEU A 106 10.58 3.04 -4.62
N LEU A 107 10.15 3.52 -3.44
CA LEU A 107 9.48 4.81 -3.30
C LEU A 107 10.39 5.95 -3.76
N GLN A 108 11.65 5.96 -3.35
CA GLN A 108 12.61 6.97 -3.80
C GLN A 108 12.83 6.92 -5.32
N ARG A 109 12.98 5.72 -5.91
CA ARG A 109 13.16 5.57 -7.37
C ARG A 109 11.94 6.06 -8.14
N LEU A 110 10.74 5.69 -7.73
CA LEU A 110 9.50 6.10 -8.38
C LEU A 110 9.32 7.62 -8.30
N LEU A 111 9.51 8.21 -7.12
CA LEU A 111 9.37 9.65 -6.93
C LEU A 111 10.43 10.45 -7.69
N ALA A 112 11.67 9.95 -7.76
CA ALA A 112 12.73 10.57 -8.55
C ALA A 112 12.50 10.47 -10.06
N ALA A 113 11.86 9.40 -10.54
CA ALA A 113 11.50 9.27 -11.95
C ALA A 113 10.43 10.30 -12.36
N GLY A 114 9.48 10.60 -11.46
CA GLY A 114 8.35 11.52 -11.66
C GLY A 114 8.64 13.02 -11.63
N HIS A 115 9.90 13.43 -11.58
CA HIS A 115 10.37 14.83 -11.53
C HIS A 115 11.15 15.21 -12.78
#